data_AF-D9SDT0-F1
#
_entry.id   AF-D9SDT0-F1
#
_cell.length_a   1.000
_cell.length_b   1.000
_cell.length_c   1.000
_cell.angle_alpha   90.00
_cell.angle_beta   90.00
_cell.angle_gamma   90.00
#
_symmetry.space_group_name_H-M   'P 1'
#
loop_
_entity.id
_entity.type
_entity.pdbx_description
1 polymer ?
#
loop_
_entity_poly.entity_id
_entity_poly.type
_entity_poly.pdbx_seq_one_letter_code
_entity_poly.pdbx_strand_id
1 'polypeptide(L)'
;MKTKIASVVLVLTMTLSMHGFASTFFFPGTRPVSTSGETPKWLHDGHGHDGYVTVTSEVIPTSSCVPLSNHTFWGGEKTQLVLSMVTNGFKKNLDGGEIPIAAFDGRDNGSECASLSTLPINIVPLALLESYSTFNPGELSIVLNVKSSSDSNQDFIGSAKLVLGAAAMVVTGGTATAISGIAATVGNPVLSETQSRTNTLMQGMVNGKTQISLTWPKLRNGLRTIEIPVYRAESNLGSTPDKKILQLQADNKTEKTVLFTVRLSFNYARSLFDPAASGVLNQLNPDSISAANVLNYLPVNSHHNLLQTLNDTSPSLLAILSGAQGHDLSNACSIALGKLAKLGLSNMDISIVMKSFIDESKGGADWYNNPAMVKNCFDQAPNVQVFLEKIYGVSTPKFIIGDVQDGIGKSYRDWSDIIGPVLANFRNALIAKENRIKILADWNDKRDIKVSFSPEIQAWSATPETDLSKNDQYPGLKKLVSNEIKTMGCFIYKDPENLSISNPGAYFILEGANENFWLGNIKVTAGTISRISSLDIAELGSDWQRHFESYRYPGGDCALILARLKRKAAANLNSLLSENIAQPKQ
;
A
#
# COMPACT_ATOMS: atom_id res chain seq x y z
N MET A 1 23.95 98.28 -12.95
CA MET A 1 23.49 97.13 -13.75
C MET A 1 24.00 95.85 -13.10
N LYS A 2 23.21 95.25 -12.21
CA LYS A 2 23.50 93.97 -11.58
C LYS A 2 22.39 92.99 -11.98
N THR A 3 22.77 91.71 -11.98
CA THR A 3 21.92 90.51 -11.87
C THR A 3 21.03 90.12 -13.05
N LYS A 4 21.60 89.33 -13.98
CA LYS A 4 20.90 88.31 -14.80
C LYS A 4 21.80 87.10 -15.11
N ILE A 5 22.42 86.48 -14.09
CA ILE A 5 23.16 85.20 -14.28
C ILE A 5 22.63 84.09 -13.35
N ALA A 6 21.83 84.41 -12.32
CA ALA A 6 21.36 83.43 -11.34
C ALA A 6 20.19 82.53 -11.80
N SER A 7 19.52 82.83 -12.92
CA SER A 7 18.30 82.09 -13.32
C SER A 7 18.54 80.96 -14.33
N VAL A 8 19.74 80.84 -14.91
CA VAL A 8 20.02 79.78 -15.89
C VAL A 8 20.59 78.52 -15.23
N VAL A 9 21.24 78.65 -14.07
CA VAL A 9 21.81 77.50 -13.34
C VAL A 9 20.75 76.75 -12.51
N LEU A 10 19.70 77.44 -12.02
CA LEU A 10 18.68 76.82 -11.17
C LEU A 10 17.66 75.96 -11.94
N VAL A 11 17.41 76.27 -13.22
CA VAL A 11 16.48 75.51 -14.08
C VAL A 11 17.14 74.23 -14.62
N LEU A 12 18.48 74.22 -14.74
CA LEU A 12 19.24 73.02 -15.09
C LEU A 12 19.32 72.01 -13.93
N THR A 13 19.24 72.46 -12.66
CA THR A 13 19.30 71.58 -11.48
C THR A 13 17.96 71.01 -11.03
N MET A 14 16.82 71.54 -11.49
CA MET A 14 15.48 71.03 -11.12
C MET A 14 14.75 70.24 -12.20
N THR A 15 15.36 70.04 -13.37
CA THR A 15 14.82 69.17 -14.44
C THR A 15 15.47 67.78 -14.48
N LEU A 16 16.36 67.47 -13.53
CA LEU A 16 17.11 66.21 -13.46
C LEU A 16 16.50 65.12 -12.57
N SER A 17 15.37 65.36 -11.90
CA SER A 17 14.76 64.41 -10.96
C SER A 17 13.51 63.70 -11.50
N MET A 18 13.50 63.34 -12.78
CA MET A 18 12.63 62.27 -13.31
C MET A 18 13.39 61.41 -14.33
N HIS A 19 14.58 60.96 -13.96
CA HIS A 19 15.15 59.78 -14.60
C HIS A 19 14.36 58.56 -14.10
N GLY A 20 13.23 58.29 -14.75
CA GLY A 20 12.61 56.96 -14.69
C GLY A 20 13.55 56.00 -15.40
N PHE A 21 14.54 55.48 -14.68
CA PHE A 21 15.46 54.50 -15.23
C PHE A 21 14.68 53.28 -15.73
N ALA A 22 15.06 52.76 -16.90
CA ALA A 22 14.62 51.46 -17.36
C ALA A 22 15.04 50.43 -16.29
N SER A 23 14.05 49.79 -15.67
CA SER A 23 14.23 48.80 -14.61
C SER A 23 14.07 47.40 -15.20
N THR A 24 15.00 46.52 -14.88
CA THR A 24 14.91 45.10 -15.26
C THR A 24 13.83 44.42 -14.44
N PHE A 25 12.95 43.68 -15.11
CA PHE A 25 11.92 42.88 -14.44
C PHE A 25 11.82 41.48 -15.06
N PHE A 26 11.19 40.59 -14.32
CA PHE A 26 11.15 39.15 -14.61
C PHE A 26 9.71 38.67 -14.55
N PHE A 27 9.37 37.75 -15.44
CA PHE A 27 8.01 37.21 -15.48
C PHE A 27 7.97 35.79 -16.04
N PRO A 28 7.04 34.95 -15.57
CA PRO A 28 6.87 33.61 -16.11
C PRO A 28 6.03 33.64 -17.39
N GLY A 29 6.26 32.65 -18.25
CA GLY A 29 5.44 32.39 -19.43
C GLY A 29 4.02 31.94 -19.07
N THR A 30 3.07 32.28 -19.94
CA THR A 30 1.65 31.90 -19.81
C THR A 30 1.29 30.61 -20.53
N ARG A 31 2.25 30.02 -21.27
CA ARG A 31 2.06 28.79 -22.05
C ARG A 31 2.99 27.70 -21.54
N PRO A 32 2.67 27.08 -20.40
CA PRO A 32 3.47 25.98 -19.89
C PRO A 32 3.42 24.78 -20.85
N VAL A 33 4.56 24.12 -21.05
CA VAL A 33 4.63 22.89 -21.82
C VAL A 33 4.38 21.72 -20.88
N SER A 34 3.38 20.90 -21.16
CA SER A 34 3.05 19.71 -20.36
C SER A 34 3.43 18.45 -21.11
N THR A 35 4.07 17.51 -20.43
CA THR A 35 4.35 16.17 -20.97
C THR A 35 3.64 15.13 -20.14
N SER A 36 2.86 14.28 -20.81
CA SER A 36 2.26 13.09 -20.23
C SER A 36 3.00 11.86 -20.74
N GLY A 37 3.10 10.82 -19.92
CA GLY A 37 3.69 9.55 -20.31
C GLY A 37 2.75 8.38 -20.10
N GLU A 38 3.28 7.17 -20.27
CA GLU A 38 2.52 5.95 -19.99
C GLU A 38 2.05 5.94 -18.54
N THR A 39 0.76 5.70 -18.36
CA THR A 39 0.05 5.77 -17.08
C THR A 39 -0.21 4.35 -16.58
N PRO A 40 0.18 4.02 -15.33
CA PRO A 40 -0.19 2.74 -14.73
C PRO A 40 -1.72 2.57 -14.68
N LYS A 41 -2.22 1.35 -14.96
CA LYS A 41 -3.67 1.06 -14.95
C LYS A 41 -4.37 1.51 -13.67
N TRP A 42 -3.75 1.28 -12.52
CA TRP A 42 -4.32 1.68 -11.22
C TRP A 42 -4.55 3.19 -11.09
N LEU A 43 -3.72 4.00 -11.76
CA LEU A 43 -3.82 5.46 -11.72
C LEU A 43 -4.87 5.95 -12.71
N HIS A 44 -4.87 5.39 -13.93
CA HIS A 44 -5.81 5.73 -14.99
C HIS A 44 -7.26 5.35 -14.65
N ASP A 45 -7.45 4.13 -14.13
CA ASP A 45 -8.76 3.57 -13.80
C ASP A 45 -9.23 3.96 -12.39
N GLY A 46 -8.44 4.75 -11.65
CA GLY A 46 -8.73 5.09 -10.27
C GLY A 46 -9.85 6.13 -10.13
N HIS A 47 -10.66 6.00 -9.09
CA HIS A 47 -11.86 6.81 -8.85
C HIS A 47 -11.86 7.58 -7.51
N GLY A 48 -10.76 7.52 -6.77
CA GLY A 48 -10.54 8.28 -5.55
C GLY A 48 -9.91 7.48 -4.42
N HIS A 49 -9.00 8.12 -3.71
CA HIS A 49 -8.23 7.57 -2.60
C HIS A 49 -7.44 6.31 -2.98
N ASP A 50 -6.98 6.22 -4.24
CA ASP A 50 -6.29 5.03 -4.77
C ASP A 50 -4.77 5.06 -4.56
N GLY A 51 -4.24 6.21 -4.17
CA GLY A 51 -2.81 6.48 -4.05
C GLY A 51 -2.54 7.97 -3.89
N TYR A 52 -1.31 8.38 -4.17
CA TYR A 52 -0.80 9.72 -3.88
C TYR A 52 -0.08 10.33 -5.07
N VAL A 53 0.02 11.66 -5.05
CA VAL A 53 0.85 12.44 -5.95
C VAL A 53 1.83 13.30 -5.14
N THR A 54 3.08 13.31 -5.58
CA THR A 54 4.13 14.22 -5.10
C THR A 54 4.52 15.13 -6.25
N VAL A 55 4.68 16.43 -5.97
CA VAL A 55 5.14 17.40 -6.97
C VAL A 55 6.42 18.05 -6.47
N THR A 56 7.46 17.94 -7.30
CA THR A 56 8.76 18.58 -7.10
C THR A 56 8.96 19.70 -8.10
N SER A 57 9.64 20.76 -7.70
CA SER A 57 10.03 21.89 -8.54
C SER A 57 11.55 21.94 -8.64
N GLU A 58 12.07 22.15 -9.84
CA GLU A 58 13.49 22.34 -10.12
C GLU A 58 13.67 23.55 -11.05
N VAL A 59 14.68 24.37 -10.80
CA VAL A 59 15.03 25.49 -11.67
C VAL A 59 16.22 25.10 -12.53
N ILE A 60 16.00 25.06 -13.84
CA ILE A 60 17.00 24.69 -14.84
C ILE A 60 17.47 25.97 -15.55
N PRO A 61 18.65 26.51 -15.21
CA PRO A 61 19.16 27.71 -15.84
C PRO A 61 19.66 27.43 -17.26
N THR A 62 19.57 28.42 -18.15
CA THR A 62 20.09 28.29 -19.53
C THR A 62 21.62 28.31 -19.60
N SER A 63 22.29 28.76 -18.53
CA SER A 63 23.74 28.79 -18.39
C SER A 63 24.15 28.61 -16.93
N SER A 64 25.43 28.37 -16.66
CA SER A 64 25.95 28.16 -15.30
C SER A 64 25.80 29.37 -14.37
N CYS A 65 25.73 30.59 -14.94
CA CYS A 65 25.50 31.82 -14.19
C CYS A 65 24.45 32.68 -14.89
N VAL A 66 23.42 33.08 -14.14
CA VAL A 66 22.26 33.79 -14.67
C VAL A 66 22.54 35.29 -14.65
N PRO A 67 22.52 35.99 -15.80
CA PRO A 67 22.71 37.44 -15.85
C PRO A 67 21.40 38.16 -15.47
N LEU A 68 21.34 38.64 -14.22
CA LEU A 68 20.17 39.33 -13.68
C LEU A 68 20.09 40.79 -14.12
N SER A 69 21.21 41.40 -14.50
CA SER A 69 21.26 42.75 -15.04
C SER A 69 22.07 42.80 -16.33
N ASN A 70 21.84 43.83 -17.14
CA ASN A 70 22.75 44.14 -18.24
C ASN A 70 23.95 44.93 -17.69
N HIS A 71 25.15 44.41 -17.93
CA HIS A 71 26.38 45.08 -17.54
C HIS A 71 26.61 46.30 -18.42
N THR A 72 26.59 47.49 -17.80
CA THR A 72 27.11 48.70 -18.44
C THR A 72 28.45 49.08 -17.83
N PHE A 73 29.21 49.92 -18.54
CA PHE A 73 30.51 50.45 -18.09
C PHE A 73 30.47 51.12 -16.69
N TRP A 74 29.28 51.52 -16.23
CA TRP A 74 29.06 52.23 -14.95
C TRP A 74 28.54 51.34 -13.82
N GLY A 75 28.48 50.03 -14.02
CA GLY A 75 27.88 49.06 -13.07
C GLY A 75 26.53 48.52 -13.55
N GLY A 76 26.14 47.37 -13.01
CA GLY A 76 24.85 46.72 -13.29
C GLY A 76 23.76 47.17 -12.31
N GLU A 77 22.49 47.03 -12.71
CA GLU A 77 21.35 47.22 -11.81
C GLU A 77 21.42 46.20 -10.66
N LYS A 78 21.25 46.66 -9.42
CA LYS A 78 21.27 45.80 -8.23
C LYS A 78 19.97 45.03 -8.12
N THR A 79 19.92 43.85 -8.72
CA THR A 79 18.68 43.06 -8.80
C THR A 79 18.67 41.91 -7.81
N GLN A 80 17.57 41.75 -7.09
CA GLN A 80 17.23 40.57 -6.32
C GLN A 80 16.03 39.87 -6.96
N LEU A 81 16.11 38.54 -7.12
CA LEU A 81 15.09 37.72 -7.78
C LEU A 81 14.73 36.52 -6.90
N VAL A 82 13.45 36.34 -6.61
CA VAL A 82 12.94 35.18 -5.86
C VAL A 82 11.86 34.50 -6.69
N LEU A 83 11.98 33.18 -6.83
CA LEU A 83 10.96 32.32 -7.41
C LEU A 83 10.27 31.59 -6.28
N SER A 84 8.95 31.56 -6.33
CA SER A 84 8.14 30.89 -5.32
C SER A 84 6.89 30.28 -5.93
N MET A 85 6.35 29.28 -5.25
CA MET A 85 5.16 28.56 -5.68
C MET A 85 4.07 28.59 -4.64
N VAL A 86 2.82 28.67 -5.12
CA VAL A 86 1.62 28.51 -4.31
C VAL A 86 0.82 27.36 -4.91
N THR A 87 0.41 26.41 -4.09
CA THR A 87 -0.45 25.30 -4.50
C THR A 87 -1.83 25.47 -3.90
N ASN A 88 -2.88 25.12 -4.63
CA ASN A 88 -4.24 25.11 -4.11
C ASN A 88 -4.98 23.84 -4.54
N GLY A 89 -5.85 23.36 -3.65
CA GLY A 89 -6.73 22.21 -3.88
C GLY A 89 -6.08 20.86 -3.59
N PHE A 90 -4.81 20.81 -3.20
CA PHE A 90 -4.09 19.59 -2.85
C PHE A 90 -4.23 19.30 -1.35
N LYS A 91 -5.48 19.11 -0.86
CA LYS A 91 -5.92 18.99 0.55
C LYS A 91 -4.82 18.62 1.57
N LYS A 92 -3.97 19.60 1.90
CA LYS A 92 -2.89 19.54 2.90
C LYS A 92 -2.60 20.94 3.43
N ASN A 93 -1.95 21.01 4.60
CA ASN A 93 -1.58 22.25 5.33
C ASN A 93 -0.68 23.25 4.57
N LEU A 94 -0.39 23.02 3.29
CA LEU A 94 0.39 23.89 2.42
C LEU A 94 -0.44 24.61 1.36
N ASP A 95 -1.72 24.27 1.24
CA ASP A 95 -2.61 24.97 0.32
C ASP A 95 -2.68 26.46 0.68
N GLY A 96 -2.43 27.31 -0.32
CA GLY A 96 -2.35 28.77 -0.17
C GLY A 96 -1.02 29.29 0.40
N GLY A 97 -0.10 28.43 0.84
CA GLY A 97 1.23 28.81 1.31
C GLY A 97 2.19 29.09 0.17
N GLU A 98 2.97 30.18 0.27
CA GLU A 98 3.99 30.53 -0.72
C GLU A 98 5.35 29.95 -0.33
N ILE A 99 5.86 29.01 -1.14
CA ILE A 99 7.09 28.25 -0.92
C ILE A 99 8.18 28.79 -1.84
N PRO A 100 9.29 29.35 -1.34
CA PRO A 100 10.41 29.75 -2.21
C PRO A 100 11.06 28.50 -2.81
N ILE A 101 11.35 28.55 -4.12
CA ILE A 101 11.99 27.45 -4.86
C ILE A 101 13.37 27.81 -5.41
N ALA A 102 13.66 29.11 -5.54
CA ALA A 102 14.98 29.62 -5.90
C ALA A 102 15.10 31.08 -5.50
N ALA A 103 16.32 31.52 -5.23
CA ALA A 103 16.63 32.91 -4.92
C ALA A 103 17.95 33.27 -5.59
N PHE A 104 17.97 34.41 -6.28
CA PHE A 104 19.14 34.93 -6.96
C PHE A 104 19.48 36.38 -6.55
N ASP A 105 20.71 36.63 -6.10
CA ASP A 105 21.29 37.90 -5.70
C ASP A 105 22.27 38.44 -6.76
N GLY A 106 21.85 39.46 -7.48
CA GLY A 106 22.65 40.17 -8.47
C GLY A 106 23.24 41.48 -7.95
N ARG A 107 23.18 41.78 -6.65
CA ARG A 107 23.58 43.09 -6.10
C ARG A 107 25.07 43.42 -6.27
N ASP A 108 25.94 42.41 -6.25
CA ASP A 108 27.40 42.61 -6.31
C ASP A 108 27.93 42.59 -7.75
N ASN A 109 27.58 41.57 -8.52
CA ASN A 109 28.17 41.30 -9.84
C ASN A 109 27.14 41.25 -10.97
N GLY A 110 25.89 41.69 -10.76
CA GLY A 110 24.85 41.70 -11.80
C GLY A 110 24.45 40.32 -12.34
N SER A 111 25.06 39.26 -11.84
CA SER A 111 24.89 37.86 -12.22
C SER A 111 25.14 36.97 -10.99
N GLU A 112 24.47 35.82 -10.95
CA GLU A 112 24.73 34.81 -9.91
C GLU A 112 24.77 33.41 -10.51
N CYS A 113 25.71 32.60 -10.02
CA CYS A 113 25.84 31.19 -10.39
C CYS A 113 24.93 30.33 -9.53
N ALA A 114 24.24 29.37 -10.15
CA ALA A 114 23.07 28.66 -9.62
C ALA A 114 23.35 27.63 -8.50
N SER A 115 24.32 27.85 -7.60
CA SER A 115 24.88 26.77 -6.76
C SER A 115 23.91 26.15 -5.74
N LEU A 116 22.81 26.82 -5.38
CA LEU A 116 21.78 26.32 -4.45
C LEU A 116 20.37 26.22 -5.06
N SER A 117 20.15 26.73 -6.27
CA SER A 117 18.80 26.87 -6.85
C SER A 117 18.34 25.67 -7.70
N THR A 118 19.18 24.64 -7.85
CA THR A 118 18.94 23.52 -8.78
C THR A 118 18.50 22.23 -8.08
N LEU A 119 18.40 22.20 -6.75
CA LEU A 119 17.91 21.01 -6.04
C LEU A 119 16.38 20.92 -6.19
N PRO A 120 15.82 19.74 -6.53
CA PRO A 120 14.38 19.56 -6.55
C PRO A 120 13.75 19.79 -5.16
N ILE A 121 12.79 20.71 -5.09
CA ILE A 121 12.05 21.06 -3.86
C ILE A 121 10.65 20.49 -3.94
N ASN A 122 10.21 19.82 -2.88
CA ASN A 122 8.84 19.32 -2.79
C ASN A 122 7.88 20.46 -2.50
N ILE A 123 7.04 20.79 -3.47
CA ILE A 123 5.98 21.79 -3.33
C ILE A 123 4.64 21.13 -2.96
N VAL A 124 4.46 19.85 -3.33
CA VAL A 124 3.37 19.00 -2.87
C VAL A 124 4.01 17.72 -2.35
N PRO A 125 4.26 17.59 -1.03
CA PRO A 125 5.08 16.52 -0.49
C PRO A 125 4.46 15.12 -0.62
N LEU A 126 3.13 15.02 -0.52
CA LEU A 126 2.38 13.77 -0.76
C LEU A 126 0.86 14.01 -0.70
N ALA A 127 0.19 14.45 -1.75
CA ALA A 127 -1.26 14.65 -1.71
C ALA A 127 -2.02 13.36 -2.05
N LEU A 128 -3.10 13.06 -1.32
CA LEU A 128 -4.00 11.95 -1.63
C LEU A 128 -4.73 12.26 -2.95
N LEU A 129 -4.78 11.30 -3.86
CA LEU A 129 -5.54 11.44 -5.11
C LEU A 129 -7.03 11.35 -4.80
N GLU A 130 -7.74 12.48 -4.83
CA GLU A 130 -9.14 12.49 -4.41
C GLU A 130 -10.10 11.87 -5.43
N SER A 131 -11.31 11.62 -4.95
CA SER A 131 -12.45 11.32 -5.81
C SER A 131 -12.79 12.53 -6.69
N TYR A 132 -13.19 12.25 -7.92
CA TYR A 132 -13.65 13.24 -8.86
C TYR A 132 -14.83 12.71 -9.66
N SER A 133 -15.58 13.60 -10.27
CA SER A 133 -16.66 13.26 -11.20
C SER A 133 -16.62 14.20 -12.41
N THR A 134 -17.41 13.89 -13.43
CA THR A 134 -17.57 14.77 -14.59
C THR A 134 -18.06 16.17 -14.20
N PHE A 135 -18.89 16.27 -13.15
CA PHE A 135 -19.44 17.53 -12.66
C PHE A 135 -18.57 18.22 -11.63
N ASN A 136 -17.65 17.49 -11.00
CA ASN A 136 -16.67 18.03 -10.07
C ASN A 136 -15.29 17.39 -10.33
N PRO A 137 -14.54 17.89 -11.34
CA PRO A 137 -13.25 17.34 -11.71
C PRO A 137 -12.12 17.68 -10.72
N GLY A 138 -12.41 18.49 -9.70
CA GLY A 138 -11.44 19.09 -8.80
C GLY A 138 -10.78 20.33 -9.38
N GLU A 139 -10.67 21.38 -8.57
CA GLU A 139 -10.01 22.64 -8.92
C GLU A 139 -8.62 22.67 -8.26
N LEU A 140 -7.62 22.22 -9.02
CA LEU A 140 -6.23 22.21 -8.58
C LEU A 140 -5.50 23.36 -9.27
N SER A 141 -4.63 24.05 -8.54
CA SER A 141 -3.75 25.03 -9.18
C SER A 141 -2.36 25.07 -8.58
N ILE A 142 -1.40 25.37 -9.44
CA ILE A 142 -0.03 25.70 -9.05
C ILE A 142 0.27 27.06 -9.65
N VAL A 143 0.61 28.03 -8.82
CA VAL A 143 0.97 29.39 -9.23
C VAL A 143 2.47 29.56 -9.06
N LEU A 144 3.16 29.89 -10.15
CA LEU A 144 4.55 30.33 -10.09
C LEU A 144 4.58 31.85 -9.98
N ASN A 145 5.18 32.36 -8.91
CA ASN A 145 5.49 33.77 -8.72
C ASN A 145 6.98 33.99 -9.02
N VAL A 146 7.25 35.05 -9.78
CA VAL A 146 8.59 35.51 -10.12
C VAL A 146 8.68 36.94 -9.61
N LYS A 147 9.32 37.09 -8.45
CA LYS A 147 9.39 38.35 -7.71
C LYS A 147 10.75 38.97 -7.89
N SER A 148 10.79 40.25 -8.28
CA SER A 148 12.03 40.98 -8.50
C SER A 148 12.02 42.34 -7.80
N SER A 149 13.18 42.76 -7.30
CA SER A 149 13.37 44.07 -6.69
C SER A 149 14.73 44.64 -7.06
N SER A 150 14.78 45.95 -7.28
CA SER A 150 16.02 46.71 -7.41
C SER A 150 16.42 47.43 -6.11
N ASP A 151 15.62 47.27 -5.04
CA ASP A 151 15.97 47.83 -3.72
C ASP A 151 17.10 47.00 -3.11
N SER A 152 18.26 47.62 -2.99
CA SER A 152 19.45 46.98 -2.39
C SER A 152 19.52 47.11 -0.86
N ASN A 153 18.65 47.90 -0.24
CA ASN A 153 18.65 48.14 1.21
C ASN A 153 17.92 47.06 2.00
N GLN A 154 17.04 46.29 1.36
CA GLN A 154 16.34 45.16 1.97
C GLN A 154 16.94 43.85 1.48
N ASP A 155 17.20 42.90 2.38
CA ASP A 155 17.76 41.59 2.03
C ASP A 155 16.65 40.55 1.86
N PHE A 156 16.02 40.54 0.68
CA PHE A 156 14.99 39.55 0.34
C PHE A 156 15.61 38.16 0.12
N ILE A 157 16.85 38.12 -0.38
CA ILE A 157 17.53 36.87 -0.73
C ILE A 157 17.97 36.09 0.51
N GLY A 158 18.49 36.75 1.54
CA GLY A 158 18.91 36.06 2.77
C GLY A 158 17.79 35.22 3.41
N SER A 159 16.58 35.78 3.48
CA SER A 159 15.41 35.08 4.04
C SER A 159 14.98 33.89 3.17
N ALA A 160 14.95 34.06 1.85
CA ALA A 160 14.61 32.98 0.92
C ALA A 160 15.66 31.86 0.94
N LYS A 161 16.97 32.20 0.93
CA LYS A 161 18.07 31.22 1.03
C LYS A 161 18.03 30.43 2.35
N LEU A 162 17.59 31.04 3.44
CA LEU A 162 17.43 30.35 4.72
C LEU A 162 16.33 29.28 4.66
N VAL A 163 15.16 29.61 4.08
CA VAL A 163 14.07 28.63 3.87
C VAL A 163 14.52 27.51 2.93
N LEU A 164 15.21 27.86 1.83
CA LEU A 164 15.76 26.89 0.88
C LEU A 164 16.83 25.98 1.51
N GLY A 165 17.73 26.53 2.31
CA GLY A 165 18.76 25.78 3.02
C GLY A 165 18.16 24.80 4.04
N ALA A 166 17.11 25.21 4.75
CA ALA A 166 16.40 24.32 5.65
C ALA A 166 15.67 23.19 4.90
N ALA A 167 15.07 23.47 3.74
CA ALA A 167 14.49 22.44 2.88
C ALA A 167 15.55 21.45 2.37
N ALA A 168 16.76 21.92 2.00
CA ALA A 168 17.84 21.08 1.49
C ALA A 168 18.47 20.14 2.55
N MET A 169 18.57 20.57 3.81
CA MET A 169 19.10 19.74 4.90
C MET A 169 18.22 18.52 5.21
N VAL A 170 16.90 18.63 5.02
CA VAL A 170 15.97 17.53 5.27
C VAL A 170 16.02 16.48 4.17
N VAL A 171 16.25 16.89 2.91
CA VAL A 171 16.40 15.99 1.77
C VAL A 171 17.62 15.07 1.90
N THR A 172 18.65 15.46 2.68
CA THR A 172 19.93 14.75 2.78
C THR A 172 20.07 13.82 4.00
N GLY A 173 19.12 13.85 4.95
CA GLY A 173 19.20 13.09 6.21
C GLY A 173 18.43 11.77 6.24
N GLY A 174 18.99 10.67 5.72
CA GLY A 174 18.82 9.31 6.29
C GLY A 174 17.66 8.39 5.87
N THR A 175 17.94 7.51 4.90
CA THR A 175 17.53 6.08 4.74
C THR A 175 16.05 5.61 4.66
N ALA A 176 15.74 5.02 3.49
CA ALA A 176 15.11 3.71 3.22
C ALA A 176 13.61 3.57 2.84
N THR A 177 12.81 4.63 2.80
CA THR A 177 11.62 4.66 1.91
C THR A 177 11.48 6.06 1.36
N ALA A 178 11.75 6.23 0.06
CA ALA A 178 11.77 7.54 -0.61
C ALA A 178 10.45 8.33 -0.53
N ILE A 179 9.37 7.73 -0.01
CA ILE A 179 8.05 8.36 0.10
C ILE A 179 7.81 8.92 1.53
N SER A 180 8.48 8.38 2.56
CA SER A 180 8.26 8.76 3.96
C SER A 180 9.23 9.83 4.46
N GLY A 181 10.52 9.74 4.12
CA GLY A 181 11.54 10.72 4.51
C GLY A 181 11.38 12.09 3.82
N ILE A 182 10.70 12.11 2.67
CA ILE A 182 10.55 13.31 1.82
C ILE A 182 9.37 14.20 2.27
N ALA A 183 8.45 13.66 3.07
CA ALA A 183 7.23 14.35 3.44
C ALA A 183 7.35 15.34 4.62
N ALA A 184 8.47 15.36 5.34
CA ALA A 184 8.70 16.25 6.49
C ALA A 184 9.05 17.71 6.11
N THR A 185 9.21 17.99 4.82
CA THR A 185 9.93 19.18 4.33
C THR A 185 9.17 20.49 4.45
N VAL A 186 7.83 20.48 4.46
CA VAL A 186 7.04 21.71 4.50
C VAL A 186 5.81 21.45 5.38
N GLY A 187 5.87 21.94 6.62
CA GLY A 187 4.92 21.58 7.70
C GLY A 187 5.54 21.64 9.10
N ASN A 188 6.87 21.74 9.20
CA ASN A 188 7.53 22.06 10.46
C ASN A 188 7.10 23.45 10.94
N PRO A 189 6.56 23.61 12.16
CA PRO A 189 6.13 24.91 12.69
C PRO A 189 7.24 25.97 12.72
N VAL A 190 8.51 25.56 12.78
CA VAL A 190 9.66 26.48 12.71
C VAL A 190 9.83 27.06 11.29
N LEU A 191 9.49 26.27 10.26
CA LEU A 191 9.54 26.71 8.88
C LEU A 191 8.35 27.59 8.51
N SER A 192 7.17 27.35 9.08
CA SER A 192 5.98 28.15 8.76
C SER A 192 6.08 29.60 9.24
N GLU A 193 6.68 29.86 10.41
CA GLU A 193 6.92 31.23 10.90
C GLU A 193 7.95 31.96 10.02
N THR A 194 9.06 31.28 9.70
CA THR A 194 10.11 31.82 8.83
C THR A 194 9.58 32.11 7.43
N GLN A 195 8.77 31.20 6.89
CA GLN A 195 8.10 31.35 5.61
C GLN A 195 7.10 32.51 5.62
N SER A 196 6.30 32.65 6.68
CA SER A 196 5.36 33.77 6.84
C SER A 196 6.08 35.13 6.84
N ARG A 197 7.16 35.27 7.63
CA ARG A 197 7.98 36.49 7.66
C ARG A 197 8.62 36.78 6.30
N THR A 198 9.13 35.74 5.62
CA THR A 198 9.69 35.86 4.27
C THR A 198 8.62 36.35 3.28
N ASN A 199 7.40 35.81 3.36
CA ASN A 199 6.28 36.20 2.51
C ASN A 199 5.86 37.65 2.72
N THR A 200 5.85 38.15 3.97
CA THR A 200 5.59 39.56 4.27
C THR A 200 6.64 40.47 3.64
N LEU A 201 7.93 40.13 3.77
CA LEU A 201 9.02 40.91 3.17
C LEU A 201 8.88 40.96 1.64
N MET A 202 8.56 39.83 1.01
CA MET A 202 8.42 39.74 -0.45
C MET A 202 7.24 40.53 -1.04
N GLN A 203 6.32 41.10 -0.25
CA GLN A 203 5.18 41.89 -0.77
C GLN A 203 5.61 43.18 -1.47
N GLY A 204 6.80 43.72 -1.16
CA GLY A 204 7.33 44.93 -1.80
C GLY A 204 7.97 44.71 -3.17
N MET A 205 8.07 43.46 -3.66
CA MET A 205 8.72 43.13 -4.92
C MET A 205 7.74 43.16 -6.10
N VAL A 206 8.20 43.54 -7.30
CA VAL A 206 7.44 43.41 -8.54
C VAL A 206 7.19 41.92 -8.82
N ASN A 207 5.92 41.52 -8.94
CA ASN A 207 5.53 40.12 -9.04
C ASN A 207 4.91 39.78 -10.39
N GLY A 208 5.65 39.06 -11.23
CA GLY A 208 5.10 38.37 -12.40
C GLY A 208 4.59 36.99 -11.99
N LYS A 209 3.33 36.66 -12.31
CA LYS A 209 2.74 35.36 -11.96
C LYS A 209 2.12 34.64 -13.15
N THR A 210 2.12 33.32 -13.09
CA THR A 210 1.37 32.45 -14.00
C THR A 210 0.69 31.35 -13.19
N GLN A 211 -0.55 31.02 -13.54
CA GLN A 211 -1.34 30.00 -12.87
C GLN A 211 -1.52 28.81 -13.82
N ILE A 212 -1.17 27.62 -13.33
CA ILE A 212 -1.42 26.36 -14.01
C ILE A 212 -2.65 25.74 -13.37
N SER A 213 -3.76 25.73 -14.11
CA SER A 213 -4.96 25.01 -13.72
C SER A 213 -4.83 23.53 -14.05
N LEU A 214 -5.12 22.69 -13.06
CA LEU A 214 -5.06 21.24 -13.10
C LEU A 214 -6.40 20.67 -12.62
N THR A 215 -6.62 19.39 -12.92
CA THR A 215 -7.77 18.63 -12.44
C THR A 215 -7.31 17.23 -12.08
N TRP A 216 -8.06 16.52 -11.23
CA TRP A 216 -7.75 15.13 -10.90
C TRP A 216 -7.68 14.22 -12.14
N PRO A 217 -8.62 14.31 -13.12
CA PRO A 217 -8.49 13.57 -14.39
C PRO A 217 -7.18 13.85 -15.12
N LYS A 218 -6.73 15.11 -15.17
CA LYS A 218 -5.50 15.49 -15.87
C LYS A 218 -4.26 14.86 -15.22
N LEU A 219 -4.21 14.82 -13.88
CA LEU A 219 -3.14 14.13 -13.15
C LEU A 219 -3.17 12.61 -13.40
N ARG A 220 -4.36 12.02 -13.33
CA ARG A 220 -4.58 10.57 -13.53
C ARG A 220 -4.30 10.10 -14.95
N ASN A 221 -4.32 10.99 -15.94
CA ASN A 221 -3.86 10.71 -17.31
C ASN A 221 -2.33 10.78 -17.47
N GLY A 222 -1.58 10.57 -16.39
CA GLY A 222 -0.13 10.40 -16.41
C GLY A 222 0.65 11.66 -16.73
N LEU A 223 0.17 12.82 -16.27
CA LEU A 223 0.97 14.05 -16.30
C LEU A 223 2.29 13.80 -15.57
N ARG A 224 3.42 13.97 -16.26
CA ARG A 224 4.76 13.74 -15.69
C ARG A 224 5.48 15.04 -15.40
N THR A 225 5.48 15.96 -16.36
CA THR A 225 6.21 17.22 -16.23
C THR A 225 5.41 18.41 -16.73
N ILE A 226 5.64 19.56 -16.11
CA ILE A 226 5.23 20.87 -16.61
C ILE A 226 6.44 21.79 -16.59
N GLU A 227 6.75 22.37 -17.74
CA GLU A 227 7.87 23.29 -17.91
C GLU A 227 7.36 24.71 -18.16
N ILE A 228 7.89 25.65 -17.37
CA ILE A 228 7.50 27.06 -17.40
C ILE A 228 8.76 27.89 -17.67
N PRO A 229 8.90 28.50 -18.84
CA PRO A 229 10.00 29.41 -19.09
C PRO A 229 9.80 30.69 -18.30
N VAL A 230 10.90 31.23 -17.77
CA VAL A 230 10.92 32.55 -17.12
C VAL A 230 11.81 33.48 -17.92
N TYR A 231 11.27 34.67 -18.16
CA TYR A 231 11.82 35.66 -19.06
C TYR A 231 12.35 36.87 -18.31
N ARG A 232 13.33 37.52 -18.93
CA ARG A 232 13.80 38.86 -18.58
C ARG A 232 13.23 39.88 -19.55
N ALA A 233 12.86 41.05 -19.06
CA ALA A 233 12.58 42.22 -19.88
C ALA A 233 13.00 43.51 -19.18
N GLU A 234 13.09 44.60 -19.95
CA GLU A 234 13.40 45.93 -19.45
C GLU A 234 12.15 46.81 -19.56
N SER A 235 11.91 47.68 -18.59
CA SER A 235 10.82 48.68 -18.68
C SER A 235 11.24 49.86 -19.58
N ASN A 236 10.28 50.44 -20.31
CA ASN A 236 10.54 51.67 -21.07
C ASN A 236 10.09 52.87 -20.22
N LEU A 237 10.71 54.03 -20.43
CA LEU A 237 10.31 55.30 -19.79
C LEU A 237 8.79 55.51 -19.87
N GLY A 238 8.16 55.69 -18.71
CA GLY A 238 6.73 56.00 -18.58
C GLY A 238 5.77 54.80 -18.43
N SER A 239 6.26 53.56 -18.40
CA SER A 239 5.44 52.35 -18.20
C SER A 239 5.77 51.66 -16.87
N THR A 240 4.75 51.26 -16.10
CA THR A 240 4.97 50.45 -14.89
C THR A 240 5.26 48.99 -15.28
N PRO A 241 6.19 48.30 -14.59
CA PRO A 241 6.51 46.89 -14.85
C PRO A 241 5.28 45.98 -14.94
N ASP A 242 4.29 46.14 -14.04
CA ASP A 242 3.08 45.31 -14.01
C ASP A 242 2.24 45.39 -15.30
N LYS A 243 2.07 46.60 -15.85
CA LYS A 243 1.33 46.79 -17.13
C LYS A 243 2.07 46.15 -18.29
N LYS A 244 3.40 46.22 -18.28
CA LYS A 244 4.24 45.65 -19.33
C LYS A 244 4.31 44.12 -19.24
N ILE A 245 4.30 43.56 -18.04
CA ILE A 245 4.18 42.10 -17.82
C ILE A 245 2.89 41.59 -18.45
N LEU A 246 1.74 42.22 -18.16
CA LEU A 246 0.45 41.82 -18.75
C LEU A 246 0.46 41.90 -20.28
N GLN A 247 1.06 42.96 -20.85
CA GLN A 247 1.19 43.11 -22.29
C GLN A 247 2.10 42.04 -22.92
N LEU A 248 3.27 41.79 -22.33
CA LEU A 248 4.22 40.79 -22.82
C LEU A 248 3.73 39.35 -22.63
N GLN A 249 2.88 39.11 -21.64
CA GLN A 249 2.21 37.82 -21.48
C GLN A 249 1.11 37.59 -22.54
N ALA A 250 0.54 38.66 -23.09
CA ALA A 250 -0.48 38.62 -24.15
C ALA A 250 0.13 38.56 -25.58
N ASP A 251 1.29 39.18 -25.80
CA ASP A 251 1.93 39.25 -27.12
C ASP A 251 2.95 38.11 -27.34
N ASN A 252 2.77 37.34 -28.42
CA ASN A 252 3.70 36.25 -28.81
C ASN A 252 4.82 36.71 -29.75
N LYS A 253 4.75 37.93 -30.29
CA LYS A 253 5.68 38.39 -31.35
C LYS A 253 6.91 39.14 -30.82
N THR A 254 6.95 39.43 -29.52
CA THR A 254 8.07 40.11 -28.89
C THR A 254 9.20 39.12 -28.58
N GLU A 255 10.42 39.48 -28.92
CA GLU A 255 11.62 38.71 -28.59
C GLU A 255 11.81 38.71 -27.06
N LYS A 256 11.78 37.52 -26.45
CA LYS A 256 11.88 37.35 -24.99
C LYS A 256 13.12 36.52 -24.69
N THR A 257 13.99 37.03 -23.82
CA THR A 257 15.16 36.27 -23.37
C THR A 257 14.77 35.30 -22.27
N VAL A 258 14.91 34.00 -22.51
CA VAL A 258 14.70 32.95 -21.50
C VAL A 258 15.92 32.91 -20.58
N LEU A 259 15.69 33.00 -19.28
CA LEU A 259 16.76 32.91 -18.27
C LEU A 259 16.86 31.52 -17.64
N PHE A 260 15.71 30.94 -17.32
CA PHE A 260 15.61 29.61 -16.73
C PHE A 260 14.24 28.99 -17.05
N THR A 261 14.19 27.67 -16.98
CA THR A 261 12.97 26.90 -17.06
C THR A 261 12.69 26.31 -15.69
N VAL A 262 11.51 26.58 -15.17
CA VAL A 262 11.03 25.92 -13.96
C VAL A 262 10.34 24.63 -14.38
N ARG A 263 10.89 23.49 -13.96
CA ARG A 263 10.36 22.16 -14.23
C ARG A 263 9.63 21.63 -12.99
N LEU A 264 8.34 21.39 -13.14
CA LEU A 264 7.53 20.63 -12.20
C LEU A 264 7.56 19.16 -12.60
N SER A 265 7.86 18.27 -11.65
CA SER A 265 7.81 16.82 -11.85
C SER A 265 6.79 16.17 -10.93
N PHE A 266 5.92 15.35 -11.50
CA PHE A 266 4.81 14.67 -10.85
C PHE A 266 5.13 13.19 -10.69
N ASN A 267 5.18 12.73 -9.44
CA ASN A 267 5.46 11.35 -9.09
C ASN A 267 4.23 10.74 -8.41
N TYR A 268 3.83 9.55 -8.84
CA TYR A 268 2.65 8.86 -8.31
C TYR A 268 3.05 7.61 -7.57
N ALA A 269 2.46 7.40 -6.40
CA ALA A 269 2.67 6.21 -5.59
C ALA A 269 1.32 5.60 -5.21
N ARG A 270 1.20 4.28 -5.31
CA ARG A 270 -0.04 3.60 -4.92
C ARG A 270 -0.17 3.46 -3.41
N SER A 271 0.95 3.30 -2.73
CA SER A 271 1.02 3.05 -1.28
C SER A 271 2.25 3.72 -0.67
N LEU A 272 2.12 4.10 0.60
CA LEU A 272 3.22 4.55 1.45
C LEU A 272 4.23 3.43 1.77
N PHE A 273 3.78 2.17 1.71
CA PHE A 273 4.51 1.00 2.19
C PHE A 273 5.07 0.13 1.04
N ASP A 274 4.97 0.59 -0.20
CA ASP A 274 5.52 -0.10 -1.37
C ASP A 274 7.03 0.17 -1.50
N PRO A 275 7.90 -0.86 -1.47
CA PRO A 275 9.34 -0.69 -1.60
C PRO A 275 9.81 -0.29 -3.01
N ALA A 276 8.95 -0.39 -4.05
CA ALA A 276 9.33 -0.07 -5.42
C ALA A 276 8.97 1.38 -5.80
N ALA A 277 9.87 2.33 -5.52
CA ALA A 277 9.83 3.69 -6.09
C ALA A 277 10.04 3.72 -7.63
N SER A 278 10.03 2.57 -8.30
CA SER A 278 10.31 2.41 -9.73
C SER A 278 9.24 1.57 -10.43
N GLY A 279 8.03 2.12 -10.57
CA GLY A 279 7.14 1.95 -11.73
C GLY A 279 6.65 0.55 -12.16
N VAL A 280 7.15 -0.54 -11.60
CA VAL A 280 6.84 -1.89 -12.02
C VAL A 280 6.86 -2.77 -10.80
N LEU A 281 5.68 -3.08 -10.25
CA LEU A 281 5.33 -4.37 -9.66
C LEU A 281 3.84 -4.31 -9.29
N ASN A 282 3.01 -5.01 -10.07
CA ASN A 282 1.56 -5.13 -9.85
C ASN A 282 1.19 -6.00 -8.64
N GLN A 283 2.17 -6.39 -7.81
CA GLN A 283 1.98 -7.31 -6.69
C GLN A 283 2.76 -6.77 -5.49
N LEU A 284 2.03 -6.36 -4.45
CA LEU A 284 2.63 -6.27 -3.13
C LEU A 284 3.05 -7.68 -2.75
N ASN A 285 4.30 -7.84 -2.33
CA ASN A 285 4.72 -9.07 -1.70
C ASN A 285 4.24 -9.04 -0.24
N PRO A 286 3.30 -9.91 0.19
CA PRO A 286 2.78 -9.93 1.55
C PRO A 286 3.86 -10.05 2.62
N ASP A 287 4.95 -10.77 2.30
CA ASP A 287 6.08 -11.02 3.21
C ASP A 287 7.01 -9.80 3.37
N SER A 288 6.84 -8.77 2.53
CA SER A 288 7.65 -7.54 2.57
C SER A 288 7.11 -6.47 3.52
N ILE A 289 5.86 -6.62 4.01
CA ILE A 289 5.17 -5.62 4.83
C ILE A 289 5.23 -6.01 6.31
N SER A 290 6.23 -5.51 7.02
CA SER A 290 6.33 -5.70 8.48
C SER A 290 5.24 -4.91 9.21
N ALA A 291 4.41 -5.62 9.98
CA ALA A 291 3.37 -5.00 10.82
C ALA A 291 3.96 -3.98 11.81
N ALA A 292 5.14 -4.26 12.37
CA ALA A 292 5.84 -3.33 13.25
C ALA A 292 6.26 -2.05 12.51
N ASN A 293 6.71 -2.13 11.26
CA ASN A 293 7.09 -0.95 10.48
C ASN A 293 5.86 -0.13 10.09
N VAL A 294 4.76 -0.79 9.71
CA VAL A 294 3.50 -0.13 9.38
C VAL A 294 2.95 0.61 10.59
N LEU A 295 2.84 -0.06 11.75
CA LEU A 295 2.22 0.52 12.94
C LEU A 295 3.09 1.63 13.58
N ASN A 296 4.41 1.56 13.42
CA ASN A 296 5.34 2.61 13.86
C ASN A 296 5.49 3.76 12.86
N TYR A 297 4.88 3.68 11.68
CA TYR A 297 4.90 4.76 10.70
C TYR A 297 4.32 6.04 11.31
N LEU A 298 5.03 7.16 11.09
CA LEU A 298 4.63 8.48 11.51
C LEU A 298 3.96 9.20 10.32
N PRO A 299 2.63 9.38 10.33
CA PRO A 299 1.96 10.14 9.28
C PRO A 299 2.49 11.56 9.20
N VAL A 300 2.52 12.10 7.98
CA VAL A 300 2.95 13.47 7.72
C VAL A 300 2.13 14.44 8.57
N ASN A 301 2.80 15.30 9.33
CA ASN A 301 2.20 16.26 10.27
C ASN A 301 1.48 15.63 11.49
N SER A 302 1.76 14.36 11.81
CA SER A 302 1.37 13.76 13.07
C SER A 302 2.55 13.77 14.05
N HIS A 303 2.25 13.98 15.33
CA HIS A 303 3.20 13.74 16.43
C HIS A 303 3.15 12.29 16.94
N HIS A 304 2.14 11.53 16.50
CA HIS A 304 1.86 10.18 16.95
C HIS A 304 1.96 9.21 15.77
N ASN A 305 2.59 8.07 15.98
CA ASN A 305 2.57 7.00 14.99
C ASN A 305 1.15 6.40 14.84
N LEU A 306 0.97 5.53 13.85
CA LEU A 306 -0.33 4.92 13.58
C LEU A 306 -0.85 4.09 14.76
N LEU A 307 0.02 3.36 15.47
CA LEU A 307 -0.36 2.60 16.66
C LEU A 307 -0.90 3.50 17.77
N GLN A 308 -0.21 4.61 18.05
CA GLN A 308 -0.61 5.58 19.06
C GLN A 308 -1.93 6.27 18.68
N THR A 309 -2.10 6.61 17.41
CA THR A 309 -3.33 7.26 16.90
C THR A 309 -4.55 6.33 17.01
N LEU A 310 -4.35 5.04 16.75
CA LEU A 310 -5.41 4.03 16.91
C LEU A 310 -5.74 3.73 18.38
N ASN A 311 -4.79 3.93 19.30
CA ASN A 311 -4.91 3.60 20.72
C ASN A 311 -4.95 4.82 21.66
N ASP A 312 -5.36 6.00 21.18
CA ASP A 312 -5.41 7.24 21.96
C ASP A 312 -6.55 7.30 23.01
N THR A 313 -7.41 6.29 23.08
CA THR A 313 -8.51 6.17 24.06
C THR A 313 -8.24 5.11 25.11
N SER A 314 -8.95 5.21 26.25
CA SER A 314 -9.00 4.17 27.28
C SER A 314 -10.43 3.61 27.41
N PRO A 315 -10.66 2.29 27.30
CA PRO A 315 -9.67 1.26 26.98
C PRO A 315 -9.12 1.41 25.55
N SER A 316 -7.90 0.91 25.32
CA SER A 316 -7.26 0.99 24.00
C SER A 316 -8.04 0.17 22.97
N LEU A 317 -8.05 0.65 21.73
CA LEU A 317 -8.78 -0.03 20.66
C LEU A 317 -8.22 -1.42 20.37
N LEU A 318 -6.90 -1.61 20.56
CA LEU A 318 -6.24 -2.91 20.48
C LEU A 318 -6.78 -3.89 21.53
N ALA A 319 -6.96 -3.45 22.79
CA ALA A 319 -7.54 -4.28 23.83
C ALA A 319 -9.00 -4.65 23.53
N ILE A 320 -9.80 -3.68 23.05
CA ILE A 320 -11.19 -3.92 22.63
C ILE A 320 -11.23 -4.97 21.52
N LEU A 321 -10.42 -4.79 20.46
CA LEU A 321 -10.42 -5.68 19.31
C LEU A 321 -10.01 -7.11 19.66
N SER A 322 -9.09 -7.32 20.61
CA SER A 322 -8.62 -8.65 20.98
C SER A 322 -9.78 -9.61 21.34
N GLY A 323 -10.75 -9.15 22.14
CA GLY A 323 -11.91 -9.92 22.58
C GLY A 323 -13.20 -9.68 21.80
N ALA A 324 -13.30 -8.61 21.02
CA ALA A 324 -14.55 -8.22 20.36
C ALA A 324 -15.01 -9.23 19.28
N GLN A 325 -16.33 -9.43 19.21
CA GLN A 325 -17.04 -10.22 18.21
C GLN A 325 -18.32 -9.50 17.77
N GLY A 326 -18.90 -9.91 16.65
CA GLY A 326 -20.20 -9.40 16.17
C GLY A 326 -20.24 -7.87 16.07
N HIS A 327 -21.23 -7.27 16.73
CA HIS A 327 -21.47 -5.83 16.72
C HIS A 327 -20.32 -5.01 17.36
N ASP A 328 -19.73 -5.50 18.46
CA ASP A 328 -18.64 -4.79 19.14
C ASP A 328 -17.38 -4.75 18.28
N LEU A 329 -17.13 -5.83 17.51
CA LEU A 329 -16.05 -5.87 16.52
C LEU A 329 -16.30 -4.85 15.41
N SER A 330 -17.53 -4.78 14.92
CA SER A 330 -17.91 -3.83 13.87
C SER A 330 -17.69 -2.37 14.30
N ASN A 331 -18.10 -2.03 15.53
CA ASN A 331 -17.90 -0.71 16.11
C ASN A 331 -16.42 -0.37 16.28
N ALA A 332 -15.62 -1.30 16.83
CA ALA A 332 -14.20 -1.07 17.02
C ALA A 332 -13.47 -0.88 15.67
N CYS A 333 -13.78 -1.70 14.66
CA CYS A 333 -13.25 -1.52 13.32
C CYS A 333 -13.72 -0.21 12.68
N SER A 334 -14.95 0.23 12.94
CA SER A 334 -15.49 1.51 12.44
C SER A 334 -14.69 2.70 12.95
N ILE A 335 -14.40 2.68 14.26
CA ILE A 335 -13.59 3.71 14.92
C ILE A 335 -12.17 3.74 14.31
N ALA A 336 -11.55 2.58 14.12
CA ALA A 336 -10.23 2.47 13.50
C ALA A 336 -10.23 3.03 12.07
N LEU A 337 -11.16 2.58 11.22
CA LEU A 337 -11.30 3.04 9.84
C LEU A 337 -11.55 4.55 9.76
N GLY A 338 -12.41 5.08 10.63
CA GLY A 338 -12.68 6.51 10.70
C GLY A 338 -11.47 7.35 11.10
N LYS A 339 -10.64 6.85 12.03
CA LYS A 339 -9.36 7.50 12.40
C LYS A 339 -8.38 7.50 11.23
N LEU A 340 -8.21 6.35 10.57
CA LEU A 340 -7.27 6.23 9.44
C LEU A 340 -7.70 7.06 8.23
N ALA A 341 -9.00 7.15 7.94
CA ALA A 341 -9.53 8.01 6.89
C ALA A 341 -9.24 9.51 7.16
N LYS A 342 -9.31 9.95 8.42
CA LYS A 342 -8.98 11.33 8.82
C LYS A 342 -7.49 11.66 8.65
N LEU A 343 -6.61 10.67 8.65
CA LEU A 343 -5.18 10.85 8.38
C LEU A 343 -4.87 11.03 6.89
N GLY A 344 -5.87 10.95 6.01
CA GLY A 344 -5.68 11.13 4.56
C GLY A 344 -4.94 9.97 3.90
N LEU A 345 -5.10 8.75 4.42
CA LEU A 345 -4.54 7.54 3.84
C LEU A 345 -5.37 7.04 2.65
N SER A 346 -4.70 6.43 1.67
CA SER A 346 -5.37 5.73 0.56
C SER A 346 -6.14 4.51 1.07
N ASN A 347 -7.16 4.07 0.34
CA ASN A 347 -7.94 2.88 0.71
C ASN A 347 -7.04 1.66 0.91
N MET A 348 -6.00 1.53 0.07
CA MET A 348 -5.04 0.45 0.16
C MET A 348 -4.17 0.53 1.42
N ASP A 349 -3.69 1.72 1.78
CA ASP A 349 -2.90 1.90 3.00
C ASP A 349 -3.75 1.72 4.26
N ILE A 350 -5.01 2.17 4.24
CA ILE A 350 -5.98 1.85 5.30
C ILE A 350 -6.09 0.34 5.47
N SER A 351 -6.18 -0.44 4.38
CA SER A 351 -6.21 -1.91 4.46
C SER A 351 -4.93 -2.50 5.04
N ILE A 352 -3.75 -2.00 4.65
CA ILE A 352 -2.45 -2.46 5.17
C ILE A 352 -2.32 -2.19 6.67
N VAL A 353 -2.76 -1.00 7.10
CA VAL A 353 -2.73 -0.61 8.52
C VAL A 353 -3.74 -1.40 9.32
N MET A 354 -4.98 -1.53 8.85
CA MET A 354 -6.01 -2.34 9.49
C MET A 354 -5.58 -3.81 9.59
N LYS A 355 -4.99 -4.37 8.53
CA LYS A 355 -4.39 -5.70 8.54
C LYS A 355 -3.40 -5.85 9.68
N SER A 356 -2.38 -4.98 9.71
CA SER A 356 -1.33 -5.01 10.71
C SER A 356 -1.87 -4.85 12.14
N PHE A 357 -2.87 -3.98 12.30
CA PHE A 357 -3.50 -3.71 13.59
C PHE A 357 -4.36 -4.87 14.09
N ILE A 358 -5.14 -5.51 13.22
CA ILE A 358 -5.95 -6.67 13.59
C ILE A 358 -5.05 -7.87 13.87
N ASP A 359 -4.01 -8.12 13.06
CA ASP A 359 -3.02 -9.17 13.30
C ASP A 359 -2.41 -9.05 14.70
N GLU A 360 -1.99 -7.84 15.08
CA GLU A 360 -1.45 -7.56 16.40
C GLU A 360 -2.50 -7.80 17.51
N SER A 361 -3.74 -7.35 17.30
CA SER A 361 -4.81 -7.51 18.30
C SER A 361 -5.29 -8.96 18.48
N LYS A 362 -5.28 -9.77 17.42
CA LYS A 362 -5.76 -11.15 17.38
C LYS A 362 -4.64 -12.19 17.51
N GLY A 363 -3.39 -11.75 17.54
CA GLY A 363 -2.21 -12.61 17.68
C GLY A 363 -1.84 -13.39 16.40
N GLY A 364 -2.22 -12.91 15.23
CA GLY A 364 -1.92 -13.54 13.94
C GLY A 364 -2.98 -13.30 12.85
N ALA A 365 -2.76 -13.88 11.67
CA ALA A 365 -3.57 -13.67 10.46
C ALA A 365 -4.85 -14.53 10.38
N ASP A 366 -5.11 -15.41 11.35
CA ASP A 366 -6.19 -16.40 11.30
C ASP A 366 -7.59 -15.77 11.18
N TRP A 367 -7.76 -14.54 11.67
CA TRP A 367 -9.02 -13.80 11.58
C TRP A 367 -9.48 -13.60 10.14
N TYR A 368 -8.55 -13.52 9.18
CA TYR A 368 -8.85 -13.28 7.78
C TYR A 368 -9.56 -14.48 7.14
N ASN A 369 -9.28 -15.69 7.62
CA ASN A 369 -9.92 -16.92 7.17
C ASN A 369 -11.36 -17.09 7.71
N ASN A 370 -11.83 -16.18 8.58
CA ASN A 370 -13.19 -16.18 9.11
C ASN A 370 -14.05 -15.15 8.36
N PRO A 371 -14.93 -15.58 7.43
CA PRO A 371 -15.73 -14.66 6.63
C PRO A 371 -16.62 -13.75 7.48
N ALA A 372 -17.10 -14.22 8.64
CA ALA A 372 -17.92 -13.41 9.52
C ALA A 372 -17.11 -12.29 10.19
N MET A 373 -15.84 -12.51 10.52
CA MET A 373 -14.98 -11.45 11.06
C MET A 373 -14.63 -10.41 10.01
N VAL A 374 -14.23 -10.85 8.81
CA VAL A 374 -13.96 -9.95 7.68
C VAL A 374 -15.18 -9.09 7.38
N LYS A 375 -16.35 -9.72 7.28
CA LYS A 375 -17.63 -9.06 7.07
C LYS A 375 -17.93 -8.02 8.15
N ASN A 376 -17.91 -8.43 9.43
CA ASN A 376 -18.25 -7.53 10.54
C ASN A 376 -17.31 -6.31 10.62
N CYS A 377 -16.03 -6.48 10.28
CA CYS A 377 -15.04 -5.41 10.38
C CYS A 377 -15.04 -4.47 9.15
N PHE A 378 -15.23 -5.01 7.94
CA PHE A 378 -15.00 -4.28 6.69
C PHE A 378 -16.24 -4.01 5.83
N ASP A 379 -17.44 -4.53 6.16
CA ASP A 379 -18.68 -4.26 5.39
C ASP A 379 -18.98 -2.77 5.21
N GLN A 380 -18.59 -1.95 6.19
CA GLN A 380 -18.74 -0.49 6.16
C GLN A 380 -17.73 0.23 5.25
N ALA A 381 -16.70 -0.47 4.77
CA ALA A 381 -15.64 0.06 3.94
C ALA A 381 -15.26 -0.93 2.81
N PRO A 382 -16.17 -1.22 1.87
CA PRO A 382 -15.94 -2.20 0.80
C PRO A 382 -14.73 -1.84 -0.08
N ASN A 383 -14.49 -0.54 -0.31
CA ASN A 383 -13.34 -0.05 -1.07
C ASN A 383 -11.99 -0.33 -0.39
N VAL A 384 -11.98 -0.50 0.94
CA VAL A 384 -10.82 -0.93 1.73
C VAL A 384 -10.74 -2.46 1.70
N GLN A 385 -11.87 -3.15 1.90
CA GLN A 385 -11.94 -4.62 1.91
C GLN A 385 -11.35 -5.27 0.66
N VAL A 386 -11.62 -4.71 -0.53
CA VAL A 386 -11.12 -5.22 -1.83
C VAL A 386 -9.59 -5.36 -1.87
N PHE A 387 -8.86 -4.58 -1.08
CA PHE A 387 -7.40 -4.68 -1.01
C PHE A 387 -6.90 -5.78 -0.07
N LEU A 388 -7.73 -6.29 0.85
CA LEU A 388 -7.31 -7.39 1.73
C LEU A 388 -6.92 -8.63 0.93
N GLU A 389 -7.63 -8.94 -0.16
CA GLU A 389 -7.26 -10.08 -1.02
C GLU A 389 -5.92 -9.92 -1.72
N LYS A 390 -5.50 -8.67 -1.96
CA LYS A 390 -4.18 -8.38 -2.51
C LYS A 390 -3.08 -8.47 -1.45
N ILE A 391 -3.43 -8.27 -0.18
CA ILE A 391 -2.50 -8.27 0.95
C ILE A 391 -2.32 -9.69 1.51
N TYR A 392 -3.40 -10.43 1.73
CA TYR A 392 -3.37 -11.79 2.29
C TYR A 392 -3.47 -12.90 1.23
N GLY A 393 -3.80 -12.56 -0.01
CA GLY A 393 -4.33 -13.54 -0.98
C GLY A 393 -5.84 -13.70 -0.81
N VAL A 394 -6.49 -14.52 -1.64
CA VAL A 394 -7.95 -14.68 -1.65
C VAL A 394 -8.50 -14.96 -0.24
N SER A 395 -9.54 -14.22 0.16
CA SER A 395 -10.20 -14.29 1.48
C SER A 395 -11.04 -15.53 1.68
N THR A 396 -11.54 -16.09 0.56
CA THR A 396 -11.96 -17.47 0.59
C THR A 396 -10.72 -18.27 0.94
N PRO A 397 -10.79 -19.19 1.90
CA PRO A 397 -9.69 -20.10 2.10
C PRO A 397 -9.34 -20.64 0.71
N LYS A 398 -8.13 -20.34 0.22
CA LYS A 398 -7.42 -21.37 -0.55
C LYS A 398 -7.66 -22.59 0.30
N PHE A 399 -8.27 -23.63 -0.26
CA PHE A 399 -8.46 -24.87 0.47
C PHE A 399 -7.09 -25.28 1.01
N ILE A 400 -6.79 -24.88 2.24
CA ILE A 400 -5.71 -25.43 3.03
C ILE A 400 -6.32 -26.76 3.38
N ILE A 401 -5.78 -27.80 2.73
CA ILE A 401 -6.05 -29.17 3.09
C ILE A 401 -5.54 -29.30 4.53
N GLY A 402 -6.41 -29.02 5.49
CA GLY A 402 -6.01 -28.73 6.87
C GLY A 402 -5.53 -29.94 7.66
N ASP A 403 -5.43 -31.09 7.02
CA ASP A 403 -5.17 -32.34 7.71
C ASP A 403 -3.83 -32.96 7.24
N VAL A 404 -3.00 -32.23 6.49
CA VAL A 404 -1.74 -32.75 5.94
C VAL A 404 -0.52 -32.25 6.74
N GLN A 405 0.38 -33.16 7.13
CA GLN A 405 1.65 -32.82 7.79
C GLN A 405 2.61 -32.06 6.85
N ASP A 406 3.18 -30.92 7.28
CA ASP A 406 4.24 -30.20 6.55
C ASP A 406 5.47 -31.11 6.28
N GLY A 407 5.60 -31.60 5.06
CA GLY A 407 6.82 -32.19 4.52
C GLY A 407 7.68 -31.16 3.81
N ILE A 408 8.99 -31.40 3.73
CA ILE A 408 9.93 -30.54 3.02
C ILE A 408 10.32 -31.21 1.70
N GLY A 409 10.26 -30.46 0.60
CA GLY A 409 10.79 -30.89 -0.70
C GLY A 409 9.75 -31.08 -1.79
N LYS A 410 10.23 -31.40 -2.99
CA LYS A 410 9.40 -31.49 -4.21
C LYS A 410 8.38 -32.63 -4.15
N SER A 411 8.80 -33.82 -3.74
CA SER A 411 7.91 -35.00 -3.66
C SER A 411 6.73 -34.80 -2.72
N TYR A 412 6.91 -34.02 -1.63
CA TYR A 412 5.82 -33.66 -0.73
C TYR A 412 4.82 -32.69 -1.37
N ARG A 413 5.30 -31.67 -2.09
CA ARG A 413 4.43 -30.74 -2.82
C ARG A 413 3.62 -31.47 -3.89
N ASP A 414 4.29 -32.28 -4.69
CA ASP A 414 3.64 -33.08 -5.75
C ASP A 414 2.58 -34.02 -5.15
N TRP A 415 2.89 -34.66 -4.01
CA TRP A 415 1.92 -35.48 -3.28
C TRP A 415 0.75 -34.67 -2.70
N SER A 416 1.01 -33.52 -2.08
CA SER A 416 -0.01 -32.63 -1.50
C SER A 416 -1.00 -32.15 -2.58
N ASP A 417 -0.48 -31.78 -3.75
CA ASP A 417 -1.29 -31.30 -4.88
C ASP A 417 -2.17 -32.40 -5.46
N ILE A 418 -1.74 -33.67 -5.42
CA ILE A 418 -2.49 -34.81 -5.94
C ILE A 418 -3.49 -35.37 -4.91
N ILE A 419 -3.04 -35.61 -3.68
CA ILE A 419 -3.80 -36.32 -2.65
C ILE A 419 -4.75 -35.41 -1.90
N GLY A 420 -4.36 -34.17 -1.66
CA GLY A 420 -5.16 -33.23 -0.88
C GLY A 420 -6.58 -33.02 -1.43
N PRO A 421 -6.74 -32.68 -2.73
CA PRO A 421 -8.06 -32.54 -3.34
C PRO A 421 -8.87 -33.84 -3.34
N VAL A 422 -8.22 -35.00 -3.51
CA VAL A 422 -8.89 -36.31 -3.52
C VAL A 422 -9.50 -36.62 -2.15
N LEU A 423 -8.71 -36.48 -1.08
CA LEU A 423 -9.16 -36.77 0.28
C LEU A 423 -10.25 -35.81 0.77
N ALA A 424 -10.15 -34.53 0.40
CA ALA A 424 -11.17 -33.54 0.73
C ALA A 424 -12.52 -33.87 0.08
N ASN A 425 -12.52 -34.22 -1.21
CA ASN A 425 -13.74 -34.58 -1.92
C ASN A 425 -14.30 -35.92 -1.41
N PHE A 426 -13.43 -36.88 -1.12
CA PHE A 426 -13.82 -38.16 -0.53
C PHE A 426 -14.50 -37.99 0.84
N ARG A 427 -13.94 -37.16 1.72
CA ARG A 427 -14.57 -36.81 3.02
C ARG A 427 -15.97 -36.25 2.84
N ASN A 428 -16.13 -35.28 1.94
CA ASN A 428 -17.43 -34.64 1.69
C ASN A 428 -18.46 -35.63 1.15
N ALA A 429 -18.05 -36.52 0.25
CA ALA A 429 -18.89 -37.58 -0.28
C ALA A 429 -19.28 -38.60 0.81
N LEU A 430 -18.35 -38.92 1.71
CA LEU A 430 -18.55 -39.84 2.83
C LEU A 430 -19.56 -39.34 3.87
N ILE A 431 -19.56 -38.06 4.19
CA ILE A 431 -20.44 -37.48 5.22
C ILE A 431 -21.80 -37.00 4.69
N ALA A 432 -22.06 -37.16 3.39
CA ALA A 432 -23.31 -36.74 2.77
C ALA A 432 -24.52 -37.39 3.46
N LYS A 433 -25.54 -36.58 3.78
CA LYS A 433 -26.74 -37.04 4.50
C LYS A 433 -27.72 -37.84 3.63
N GLU A 434 -27.72 -37.59 2.33
CA GLU A 434 -28.63 -38.22 1.36
C GLU A 434 -27.85 -38.68 0.13
N ASN A 435 -28.32 -39.74 -0.55
CA ASN A 435 -27.75 -40.24 -1.80
C ASN A 435 -26.25 -40.57 -1.74
N ARG A 436 -25.73 -40.90 -0.56
CA ARG A 436 -24.29 -41.09 -0.28
C ARG A 436 -23.58 -42.05 -1.25
N ILE A 437 -24.20 -43.20 -1.55
CA ILE A 437 -23.64 -44.19 -2.50
C ILE A 437 -23.52 -43.59 -3.90
N LYS A 438 -24.54 -42.85 -4.35
CA LYS A 438 -24.54 -42.18 -5.66
C LYS A 438 -23.48 -41.09 -5.73
N ILE A 439 -23.36 -40.27 -4.68
CA ILE A 439 -22.34 -39.20 -4.60
C ILE A 439 -20.93 -39.79 -4.61
N LEU A 440 -20.68 -40.87 -3.85
CA LEU A 440 -19.41 -41.58 -3.84
C LEU A 440 -19.10 -42.21 -5.20
N ALA A 441 -20.10 -42.80 -5.86
CA ALA A 441 -19.94 -43.39 -7.19
C ALA A 441 -19.69 -42.31 -8.25
N ASP A 442 -20.46 -41.22 -8.28
CA ASP A 442 -20.30 -40.13 -9.24
C ASP A 442 -18.93 -39.44 -9.08
N TRP A 443 -18.48 -39.28 -7.83
CA TRP A 443 -17.15 -38.75 -7.55
C TRP A 443 -16.02 -39.70 -8.01
N ASN A 444 -16.19 -41.01 -7.84
CA ASN A 444 -15.21 -42.01 -8.27
C ASN A 444 -15.42 -42.47 -9.73
N ASP A 445 -16.00 -41.64 -10.60
CA ASP A 445 -16.25 -41.91 -12.03
C ASP A 445 -17.01 -43.23 -12.29
N LYS A 446 -18.02 -43.50 -11.47
CA LYS A 446 -18.85 -44.71 -11.52
C LYS A 446 -18.00 -45.99 -11.38
N ARG A 447 -16.93 -45.95 -10.60
CA ARG A 447 -16.10 -47.11 -10.25
C ARG A 447 -16.23 -47.44 -8.77
N ASP A 448 -16.21 -48.72 -8.46
CA ASP A 448 -16.18 -49.19 -7.08
C ASP A 448 -14.79 -49.01 -6.45
N ILE A 449 -14.72 -49.10 -5.13
CA ILE A 449 -13.47 -49.06 -4.37
C ILE A 449 -13.26 -50.43 -3.74
N LYS A 450 -12.04 -50.98 -3.82
CA LYS A 450 -11.71 -52.18 -3.02
C LYS A 450 -11.65 -51.79 -1.55
N VAL A 451 -12.65 -52.20 -0.76
CA VAL A 451 -12.73 -51.92 0.69
C VAL A 451 -12.46 -53.18 1.52
N SER A 452 -11.30 -53.22 2.16
CA SER A 452 -10.95 -54.27 3.12
C SER A 452 -11.20 -53.77 4.56
N PHE A 453 -11.69 -54.66 5.42
CA PHE A 453 -11.76 -54.44 6.87
C PHE A 453 -10.95 -55.55 7.51
N SER A 454 -9.81 -55.21 8.12
CA SER A 454 -8.96 -56.19 8.81
C SER A 454 -8.94 -55.91 10.31
N PRO A 455 -9.10 -56.92 11.19
CA PRO A 455 -8.93 -56.77 12.63
C PRO A 455 -7.46 -56.57 13.05
N GLU A 456 -6.50 -56.91 12.19
CA GLU A 456 -5.06 -56.72 12.44
C GLU A 456 -4.37 -56.22 11.17
N ILE A 457 -3.59 -55.15 11.27
CA ILE A 457 -2.67 -54.78 10.19
C ILE A 457 -1.38 -55.57 10.39
N GLN A 458 -1.16 -56.61 9.58
CA GLN A 458 0.18 -57.11 9.28
C GLN A 458 0.76 -56.34 8.09
N ALA A 459 2.05 -55.99 8.18
CA ALA A 459 2.82 -55.47 7.04
C ALA A 459 3.00 -56.54 5.95
N TRP A 460 3.20 -56.09 4.70
CA TRP A 460 2.84 -56.73 3.42
C TRP A 460 3.28 -58.17 3.15
N SER A 461 2.48 -58.87 2.31
CA SER A 461 2.96 -59.45 1.04
C SER A 461 1.82 -59.53 0.00
N ALA A 462 2.18 -59.66 -1.27
CA ALA A 462 1.36 -59.38 -2.46
C ALA A 462 0.11 -60.27 -2.66
N THR A 463 -0.85 -59.67 -3.38
CA THR A 463 -2.10 -60.16 -4.01
C THR A 463 -2.16 -61.65 -4.41
N PRO A 464 -3.36 -62.29 -4.38
CA PRO A 464 -4.31 -62.14 -5.50
C PRO A 464 -5.82 -62.10 -5.15
N GLU A 465 -6.53 -61.45 -6.07
CA GLU A 465 -7.92 -61.63 -6.57
C GLU A 465 -9.05 -62.07 -5.62
N THR A 466 -10.20 -61.40 -5.76
CA THR A 466 -11.50 -61.99 -5.37
C THR A 466 -12.64 -61.44 -6.22
N ASP A 467 -13.00 -62.25 -7.21
CA ASP A 467 -14.34 -62.62 -7.72
C ASP A 467 -15.42 -61.54 -7.91
N LEU A 468 -15.70 -61.24 -9.20
CA LEU A 468 -16.66 -60.26 -9.72
C LEU A 468 -18.09 -60.82 -9.92
N SER A 469 -18.45 -61.94 -9.29
CA SER A 469 -19.66 -62.69 -9.64
C SER A 469 -20.96 -62.35 -8.90
N LYS A 470 -21.08 -61.21 -8.20
CA LYS A 470 -22.37 -60.76 -7.64
C LYS A 470 -22.77 -59.36 -8.10
N ASN A 471 -24.00 -59.30 -8.60
CA ASN A 471 -24.67 -58.20 -9.28
C ASN A 471 -25.03 -57.05 -8.32
N ASP A 472 -24.05 -56.55 -7.56
CA ASP A 472 -24.15 -55.36 -6.74
C ASP A 472 -23.38 -54.24 -7.44
N GLN A 473 -24.08 -53.20 -7.86
CA GLN A 473 -23.41 -52.00 -8.35
C GLN A 473 -22.74 -51.32 -7.15
N TYR A 474 -21.41 -51.40 -7.06
CA TYR A 474 -20.52 -50.84 -6.02
C TYR A 474 -20.52 -51.52 -4.63
N PRO A 475 -20.17 -52.81 -4.50
CA PRO A 475 -20.14 -53.51 -3.22
C PRO A 475 -19.20 -52.87 -2.18
N GLY A 476 -18.05 -52.33 -2.59
CA GLY A 476 -17.12 -51.64 -1.70
C GLY A 476 -17.69 -50.33 -1.16
N LEU A 477 -18.29 -49.50 -2.01
CA LEU A 477 -18.96 -48.28 -1.59
C LEU A 477 -20.14 -48.56 -0.65
N LYS A 478 -20.93 -49.62 -0.90
CA LYS A 478 -22.01 -50.05 0.01
C LYS A 478 -21.47 -50.42 1.38
N LYS A 479 -20.38 -51.20 1.42
CA LYS A 479 -19.70 -51.61 2.66
C LYS A 479 -19.15 -50.41 3.44
N LEU A 480 -18.67 -49.38 2.76
CA LEU A 480 -18.21 -48.15 3.39
C LEU A 480 -19.37 -47.34 3.99
N VAL A 481 -20.48 -47.23 3.27
CA VAL A 481 -21.68 -46.49 3.72
C VAL A 481 -22.38 -47.19 4.90
N SER A 482 -22.43 -48.52 4.92
CA SER A 482 -23.06 -49.29 6.00
C SER A 482 -22.35 -49.18 7.35
N ASN A 483 -21.12 -48.67 7.39
CA ASN A 483 -20.36 -48.45 8.62
C ASN A 483 -20.56 -47.06 9.24
N GLU A 484 -21.49 -46.26 8.69
CA GLU A 484 -21.94 -44.98 9.26
C GLU A 484 -20.80 -44.05 9.70
N ILE A 485 -19.80 -43.87 8.83
CA ILE A 485 -18.71 -42.93 9.05
C ILE A 485 -19.27 -41.51 9.23
N LYS A 486 -18.91 -40.87 10.34
CA LYS A 486 -19.28 -39.50 10.74
C LYS A 486 -18.32 -38.46 10.20
N THR A 487 -17.02 -38.73 10.22
CA THR A 487 -15.98 -37.86 9.66
C THR A 487 -14.66 -38.63 9.44
N MET A 488 -13.71 -37.99 8.77
CA MET A 488 -12.32 -38.44 8.60
C MET A 488 -11.34 -37.26 8.65
N GLY A 489 -10.12 -37.49 9.11
CA GLY A 489 -9.07 -36.46 9.20
C GLY A 489 -7.71 -37.04 9.59
N CYS A 490 -6.75 -36.16 9.87
CA CYS A 490 -5.35 -36.52 10.17
C CYS A 490 -4.66 -37.27 9.00
N PHE A 491 -4.49 -36.61 7.85
CA PHE A 491 -3.85 -37.18 6.66
C PHE A 491 -2.31 -37.18 6.76
N ILE A 492 -1.69 -38.34 6.63
CA ILE A 492 -0.23 -38.46 6.58
C ILE A 492 0.22 -39.41 5.47
N TYR A 493 1.38 -39.12 4.86
CA TYR A 493 1.98 -40.05 3.91
C TYR A 493 2.70 -41.21 4.64
N LYS A 494 3.28 -40.98 5.82
CA LYS A 494 4.09 -41.91 6.64
C LYS A 494 5.28 -42.58 5.92
N ASP A 495 5.02 -43.32 4.85
CA ASP A 495 5.99 -44.10 4.09
C ASP A 495 6.39 -43.34 2.81
N PRO A 496 7.68 -43.32 2.41
CA PRO A 496 8.13 -42.63 1.20
C PRO A 496 7.45 -43.12 -0.09
N GLU A 497 7.00 -44.38 -0.13
CA GLU A 497 6.26 -44.94 -1.26
C GLU A 497 4.92 -44.22 -1.51
N ASN A 498 4.33 -43.65 -0.46
CA ASN A 498 3.11 -42.86 -0.57
C ASN A 498 3.35 -41.50 -1.22
N LEU A 499 4.61 -41.03 -1.31
CA LEU A 499 5.00 -39.81 -2.03
C LEU A 499 5.22 -40.04 -3.53
N SER A 500 5.01 -41.27 -4.01
CA SER A 500 5.13 -41.58 -5.44
C SER A 500 4.08 -40.84 -6.26
N ILE A 501 4.49 -40.18 -7.34
CA ILE A 501 3.57 -39.51 -8.28
C ILE A 501 2.70 -40.52 -9.03
N SER A 502 3.16 -41.76 -9.23
CA SER A 502 2.42 -42.77 -10.01
C SER A 502 1.35 -43.51 -9.21
N ASN A 503 1.51 -43.60 -7.88
CA ASN A 503 0.58 -44.29 -6.99
C ASN A 503 0.61 -43.68 -5.58
N PRO A 504 0.24 -42.40 -5.43
CA PRO A 504 0.34 -41.74 -4.14
C PRO A 504 -0.69 -42.32 -3.16
N GLY A 505 -0.39 -42.24 -1.87
CA GLY A 505 -1.24 -42.79 -0.82
C GLY A 505 -1.27 -41.94 0.44
N ALA A 506 -2.19 -42.25 1.35
CA ALA A 506 -2.29 -41.57 2.63
C ALA A 506 -2.94 -42.44 3.71
N TYR A 507 -2.52 -42.22 4.95
CA TYR A 507 -3.16 -42.73 6.15
C TYR A 507 -4.05 -41.66 6.78
N PHE A 508 -5.12 -42.07 7.45
CA PHE A 508 -6.02 -41.19 8.19
C PHE A 508 -6.81 -41.89 9.28
N ILE A 509 -7.46 -41.10 10.13
CA ILE A 509 -8.40 -41.59 11.13
C ILE A 509 -9.82 -41.39 10.63
N LEU A 510 -10.63 -42.44 10.73
CA LEU A 510 -12.07 -42.45 10.49
C LEU A 510 -12.80 -42.53 11.84
N GLU A 511 -13.89 -41.79 11.97
CA GLU A 511 -14.80 -41.89 13.12
C GLU A 511 -16.15 -42.43 12.68
N GLY A 512 -16.60 -43.54 13.28
CA GLY A 512 -17.92 -44.13 13.04
C GLY A 512 -19.02 -43.65 13.98
N ALA A 513 -20.26 -44.05 13.72
CA ALA A 513 -21.43 -43.63 14.50
C ALA A 513 -21.35 -43.90 16.01
N ASN A 514 -20.68 -45.00 16.42
CA ASN A 514 -20.54 -45.43 17.81
C ASN A 514 -19.23 -44.96 18.48
N GLU A 515 -18.67 -43.82 18.05
CA GLU A 515 -17.36 -43.33 18.52
C GLU A 515 -16.22 -44.35 18.33
N ASN A 516 -16.36 -45.25 17.35
CA ASN A 516 -15.31 -46.17 16.95
C ASN A 516 -14.34 -45.47 16.02
N PHE A 517 -13.04 -45.62 16.29
CA PHE A 517 -11.98 -45.01 15.52
C PHE A 517 -11.27 -46.07 14.72
N TRP A 518 -11.12 -45.81 13.43
CA TRP A 518 -10.48 -46.72 12.49
C TRP A 518 -9.30 -46.04 11.82
N LEU A 519 -8.27 -46.80 11.51
CA LEU A 519 -7.22 -46.39 10.61
C LEU A 519 -7.65 -46.65 9.16
N GLY A 520 -7.69 -45.62 8.34
CA GLY A 520 -7.83 -45.73 6.89
C GLY A 520 -6.46 -45.62 6.21
N ASN A 521 -6.24 -46.43 5.18
CA ASN A 521 -5.14 -46.31 4.24
C ASN A 521 -5.68 -46.29 2.82
N ILE A 522 -5.26 -45.31 2.03
CA ILE A 522 -5.74 -45.10 0.67
C ILE A 522 -4.61 -45.15 -0.33
N LYS A 523 -4.91 -45.67 -1.52
CA LYS A 523 -4.09 -45.49 -2.71
C LYS A 523 -4.89 -44.78 -3.78
N VAL A 524 -4.20 -43.92 -4.52
CA VAL A 524 -4.78 -43.08 -5.55
C VAL A 524 -4.08 -43.39 -6.88
N THR A 525 -4.86 -43.62 -7.93
CA THR A 525 -4.30 -43.69 -9.28
C THR A 525 -4.13 -42.26 -9.80
N ALA A 526 -2.89 -41.88 -10.10
CA ALA A 526 -2.60 -40.58 -10.70
C ALA A 526 -2.94 -40.58 -12.20
N GLY A 527 -3.72 -39.58 -12.61
CA GLY A 527 -4.17 -39.36 -13.99
C GLY A 527 -4.79 -37.96 -14.14
N THR A 528 -5.43 -37.66 -15.28
CA THR A 528 -6.12 -36.36 -15.47
C THR A 528 -7.25 -36.10 -14.47
N ILE A 529 -7.77 -37.17 -13.86
CA ILE A 529 -8.67 -37.14 -12.71
C ILE A 529 -8.11 -38.15 -11.71
N SER A 530 -7.60 -37.68 -10.57
CA SER A 530 -7.10 -38.51 -9.48
C SER A 530 -8.23 -39.27 -8.81
N ARG A 531 -8.10 -40.59 -8.62
CA ARG A 531 -9.17 -41.50 -8.17
C ARG A 531 -8.68 -42.45 -7.09
N ILE A 532 -9.56 -42.90 -6.20
CA ILE A 532 -9.21 -43.94 -5.24
C ILE A 532 -9.18 -45.29 -5.93
N SER A 533 -8.06 -45.99 -5.82
CA SER A 533 -7.88 -47.36 -6.30
C SER A 533 -8.13 -48.41 -5.21
N SER A 534 -7.74 -48.13 -3.97
CA SER A 534 -8.00 -48.99 -2.81
C SER A 534 -8.17 -48.20 -1.52
N LEU A 535 -8.98 -48.76 -0.61
CA LEU A 535 -9.18 -48.26 0.75
C LEU A 535 -9.14 -49.44 1.72
N ASP A 536 -8.11 -49.47 2.57
CA ASP A 536 -8.00 -50.46 3.64
C ASP A 536 -8.36 -49.80 4.96
N ILE A 537 -9.26 -50.43 5.72
CA ILE A 537 -9.74 -49.94 7.01
C ILE A 537 -9.40 -50.97 8.08
N ALA A 538 -8.82 -50.54 9.19
CA ALA A 538 -8.53 -51.39 10.33
C ALA A 538 -8.84 -50.69 11.65
N GLU A 539 -8.94 -51.45 12.74
CA GLU A 539 -9.08 -50.85 14.06
C GLU A 539 -7.88 -49.97 14.39
N LEU A 540 -8.13 -48.80 15.00
CA LEU A 540 -7.06 -47.88 15.37
C LEU A 540 -6.31 -48.41 16.60
N GLY A 541 -5.16 -49.04 16.36
CA GLY A 541 -4.24 -49.50 17.40
C GLY A 541 -3.61 -48.37 18.22
N SER A 542 -3.17 -48.69 19.44
CA SER A 542 -2.56 -47.73 20.37
C SER A 542 -1.22 -47.14 19.87
N ASP A 543 -0.52 -47.86 19.00
CA ASP A 543 0.69 -47.45 18.31
C ASP A 543 0.41 -46.35 17.29
N TRP A 544 -0.63 -46.53 16.47
CA TRP A 544 -1.09 -45.54 15.51
C TRP A 544 -1.69 -44.32 16.19
N GLN A 545 -2.43 -44.51 17.29
CA GLN A 545 -2.90 -43.39 18.10
C GLN A 545 -1.74 -42.50 18.57
N ARG A 546 -0.69 -43.10 19.17
CA ARG A 546 0.51 -42.34 19.58
C ARG A 546 1.22 -41.69 18.40
N HIS A 547 1.26 -42.37 17.26
CA HIS A 547 1.83 -41.83 16.04
C HIS A 547 1.11 -40.55 15.62
N PHE A 548 -0.21 -40.56 15.47
CA PHE A 548 -0.97 -39.35 15.13
C PHE A 548 -0.83 -38.24 16.18
N GLU A 549 -0.81 -38.57 17.48
CA GLU A 549 -0.63 -37.57 18.54
C GLU A 549 0.75 -36.90 18.54
N SER A 550 1.76 -37.53 17.93
CA SER A 550 3.13 -36.99 17.86
C SER A 550 3.33 -35.91 16.79
N TYR A 551 2.37 -35.73 15.89
CA TYR A 551 2.45 -34.76 14.78
C TYR A 551 1.55 -33.54 15.02
N ARG A 552 1.94 -32.42 14.40
CA ARG A 552 1.12 -31.20 14.32
C ARG A 552 0.41 -31.17 12.97
N TYR A 553 -0.89 -30.96 12.99
CA TYR A 553 -1.74 -30.86 11.79
C TYR A 553 -2.26 -29.43 11.66
N PRO A 554 -2.02 -28.76 10.52
CA PRO A 554 -2.46 -27.40 10.32
C PRO A 554 -3.94 -27.31 9.93
N GLY A 555 -4.85 -27.32 10.91
CA GLY A 555 -6.30 -27.13 10.68
C GLY A 555 -7.12 -28.43 10.61
N GLY A 556 -8.33 -28.37 10.04
CA GLY A 556 -9.15 -29.55 9.75
C GLY A 556 -9.88 -30.23 10.92
N ASP A 557 -10.42 -31.43 10.67
CA ASP A 557 -11.17 -32.24 11.64
C ASP A 557 -10.23 -33.04 12.58
N CYS A 558 -8.93 -33.10 12.28
CA CYS A 558 -7.97 -33.90 13.04
C CYS A 558 -7.93 -33.55 14.54
N ALA A 559 -7.88 -32.27 14.89
CA ALA A 559 -7.84 -31.85 16.29
C ALA A 559 -9.07 -32.31 17.08
N LEU A 560 -10.26 -32.24 16.45
CA LEU A 560 -11.52 -32.69 17.04
C LEU A 560 -11.60 -34.22 17.14
N ILE A 561 -11.08 -34.93 16.14
CA ILE A 561 -11.00 -36.40 16.13
C ILE A 561 -10.06 -36.88 17.25
N LEU A 562 -8.85 -36.32 17.35
CA LEU A 562 -7.88 -36.67 18.40
C LEU A 562 -8.38 -36.31 19.80
N ALA A 563 -9.06 -35.17 19.97
CA ALA A 563 -9.65 -34.79 21.25
C ALA A 563 -10.76 -35.75 21.70
N ARG A 564 -11.54 -36.32 20.76
CA ARG A 564 -12.57 -37.33 21.06
C ARG A 564 -11.96 -38.69 21.31
N LEU A 565 -10.95 -39.08 20.55
CA LEU A 565 -10.18 -40.30 20.76
C LEU A 565 -9.55 -40.33 22.16
N LYS A 566 -8.93 -39.22 22.59
CA LYS A 566 -8.37 -39.07 23.96
C LYS A 566 -9.44 -39.19 25.05
N ARG A 567 -10.63 -38.61 24.84
CA ARG A 567 -11.76 -38.72 25.77
C ARG A 567 -12.22 -40.18 25.91
N LYS A 568 -12.34 -40.92 24.79
CA LYS A 568 -12.70 -42.35 24.82
C LYS A 568 -11.64 -43.19 25.56
N ALA A 569 -10.36 -42.94 25.32
CA ALA A 569 -9.27 -43.62 26.02
C ALA A 569 -9.30 -43.35 27.54
N ALA A 570 -9.56 -42.11 27.95
CA ALA A 570 -9.69 -41.75 29.37
C ALA A 570 -10.94 -42.36 30.05
N ALA A 571 -12.07 -42.44 29.33
CA ALA A 571 -13.29 -43.07 29.82
C ALA A 571 -13.11 -44.58 30.06
N ASN A 572 -12.43 -45.28 29.15
CA ASN A 572 -12.11 -46.70 29.30
C ASN A 572 -11.13 -46.96 30.47
N LEU A 573 -10.17 -46.06 30.69
CA LEU A 573 -9.23 -46.15 31.83
C LEU A 573 -9.96 -46.00 33.17
N ASN A 574 -10.91 -45.06 33.25
CA ASN A 574 -11.73 -44.85 34.44
C ASN A 574 -12.70 -46.01 34.70
N SER A 575 -13.25 -46.67 33.67
CA SER A 575 -14.09 -47.86 33.86
C SER A 575 -13.28 -49.05 34.40
N LEU A 576 -12.07 -49.28 33.88
CA LEU A 576 -11.13 -50.31 34.38
C LEU A 576 -10.65 -50.05 35.82
N LEU A 577 -10.49 -48.79 36.22
CA LEU A 577 -10.17 -48.42 37.59
C LEU A 577 -11.38 -48.58 38.53
N SER A 578 -12.59 -48.36 38.04
CA SER A 578 -13.82 -48.57 38.83
C SER A 578 -14.19 -50.04 39.01
N GLU A 579 -13.85 -50.92 38.07
CA GLU A 579 -14.05 -52.37 38.20
C GLU A 579 -13.07 -53.03 39.18
N ASN A 580 -11.87 -52.45 39.39
CA ASN A 580 -10.89 -52.96 40.35
C ASN A 580 -11.11 -52.50 41.80
N ILE A 581 -12.07 -51.61 42.06
CA ILE A 581 -12.41 -51.14 43.42
C ILE A 581 -13.63 -51.89 43.99
N ALA A 582 -14.32 -52.70 43.19
CA ALA A 582 -15.47 -53.48 43.61
C ALA A 582 -15.11 -54.96 43.85
N GLN A 583 -14.35 -55.27 44.91
CA GLN A 583 -14.54 -56.48 45.72
C GLN A 583 -13.63 -56.46 46.98
N PRO A 584 -14.18 -56.23 48.19
CA PRO A 584 -13.62 -56.85 49.38
C PRO A 584 -13.99 -58.33 49.34
N LYS A 585 -12.99 -59.22 49.28
CA LYS A 585 -13.20 -60.64 49.59
C LYS A 585 -13.73 -60.75 51.02
N GLN A 586 -14.94 -61.28 51.18
CA GLN A 586 -15.39 -61.91 52.42
C GLN A 586 -15.09 -63.39 52.38
#